data_AF-T1ZCE3-F1
#
_entry.id   AF-T1ZCE3-F1
#
_cell.length_a   1.000
_cell.length_b   1.000
_cell.length_c   1.000
_cell.angle_alpha   90.00
_cell.angle_beta   90.00
_cell.angle_gamma   90.00
#
_symmetry.space_group_name_H-M   'P 1'
#
loop_
_entity.id
_entity.type
_entity.pdbx_description
1 polymer ?
#
loop_
_entity_poly.entity_id
_entity_poly.type
_entity_poly.pdbx_seq_one_letter_code
_entity_poly.pdbx_strand_id
1 'polypeptide(L)'
;MLGYFEESSVRSYEQIAHANGFTYFDAGSEGWKAMAKVDGELAPKVNKEFLVQQIKEGKDFVLTSNPSKAFDAWHFEHKGESFYKEMIFLQNNGYKFEKYGNFWRVYK
;
A
#
# COMPACT_ATOMS: atom_id res chain seq x y z
N MET A 1 -0.75 -6.87 2.46
CA MET A 1 0.14 -5.90 3.13
C MET A 1 0.20 -4.67 2.25
N LEU A 2 0.13 -3.48 2.84
CA LEU A 2 0.25 -2.21 2.13
C LEU A 2 1.41 -1.42 2.75
N GLY A 3 2.08 -0.59 1.95
CA GLY A 3 3.22 0.20 2.41
C GLY A 3 3.78 1.07 1.31
N TYR A 4 4.80 1.87 1.63
CA TYR A 4 5.47 2.69 0.62
C TYR A 4 6.07 1.80 -0.48
N PHE A 5 5.76 2.16 -1.73
CA PHE A 5 6.49 1.65 -2.89
C PHE A 5 7.75 2.51 -3.06
N GLU A 6 8.91 1.88 -2.93
CA GLU A 6 10.21 2.45 -3.29
C GLU A 6 10.79 1.62 -4.41
N GLU A 7 11.04 2.24 -5.57
CA GLU A 7 11.66 1.56 -6.70
C GLU A 7 13.05 1.02 -6.31
N SER A 8 13.29 -0.27 -6.57
CA SER A 8 14.57 -0.95 -6.33
C SER A 8 15.08 -0.94 -4.88
N SER A 9 14.19 -0.77 -3.90
CA SER A 9 14.54 -0.81 -2.47
C SER A 9 14.22 -2.16 -1.86
N VAL A 10 15.18 -2.75 -1.13
CA VAL A 10 14.97 -3.94 -0.28
C VAL A 10 13.97 -3.70 0.87
N ARG A 11 13.50 -2.45 1.03
CA ARG A 11 12.46 -2.06 1.99
C ARG A 11 11.09 -1.88 1.33
N SER A 12 10.94 -2.19 0.03
CA SER A 12 9.63 -2.17 -0.62
C SER A 12 8.68 -3.13 0.08
N TYR A 13 7.41 -2.74 0.20
CA TYR A 13 6.42 -3.53 0.93
C TYR A 13 6.26 -4.95 0.37
N GLU A 14 6.53 -5.15 -0.93
CA GLU A 14 6.49 -6.44 -1.62
C GLU A 14 7.51 -7.44 -1.03
N GLN A 15 8.75 -7.01 -0.78
CA GLN A 15 9.77 -7.91 -0.21
C GLN A 15 9.42 -8.31 1.23
N ILE A 16 8.88 -7.37 2.01
CA ILE A 16 8.44 -7.63 3.38
C ILE A 16 7.23 -8.56 3.37
N ALA A 17 6.27 -8.34 2.46
CA ALA A 17 5.08 -9.16 2.34
C ALA A 17 5.42 -10.60 1.91
N HIS A 18 6.30 -10.76 0.92
CA HIS A 18 6.79 -12.06 0.46
C HIS A 18 7.51 -12.82 1.59
N ALA A 19 8.43 -12.16 2.30
CA ALA A 19 9.19 -12.78 3.38
C ALA A 19 8.33 -13.22 4.58
N ASN A 20 7.15 -12.60 4.77
CA ASN A 20 6.24 -12.88 5.88
C ASN A 20 4.97 -13.64 5.47
N GLY A 21 4.87 -14.08 4.21
CA GLY A 21 3.72 -14.85 3.70
C GLY A 21 2.40 -14.08 3.69
N PHE A 22 2.44 -12.75 3.61
CA PHE A 22 1.24 -11.92 3.53
C PHE A 22 0.68 -11.89 2.11
N THR A 23 -0.63 -11.68 1.95
CA THR A 23 -1.23 -11.37 0.65
C THR A 23 -0.86 -9.95 0.23
N TYR A 24 -0.30 -9.76 -0.96
CA TYR A 24 0.04 -8.44 -1.52
C TYR A 24 -0.13 -8.45 -3.04
N PHE A 25 -0.19 -7.27 -3.64
CA PHE A 25 -0.19 -7.15 -5.09
C PHE A 25 1.26 -7.23 -5.59
N ASP A 26 1.56 -8.19 -6.48
CA ASP A 26 2.87 -8.39 -7.08
C ASP A 26 2.74 -8.42 -8.60
N ALA A 27 3.29 -7.42 -9.27
CA ALA A 27 3.41 -7.42 -10.72
C ALA A 27 4.85 -7.73 -11.19
N GLY A 28 5.80 -7.90 -10.26
CA GLY A 28 7.22 -7.90 -10.54
C GLY A 28 7.74 -6.57 -11.08
N SER A 29 9.05 -6.34 -10.97
CA SER A 29 9.69 -5.11 -11.45
C SER A 29 9.44 -4.83 -12.95
N GLU A 30 9.39 -5.87 -13.78
CA GLU A 30 9.11 -5.74 -15.21
C GLU A 30 7.62 -5.51 -15.52
N GLY A 31 6.69 -6.04 -14.73
CA GLY A 31 5.26 -5.76 -14.90
C GLY A 31 4.92 -4.32 -14.51
N TRP A 32 5.51 -3.80 -13.43
CA TRP A 32 5.40 -2.40 -13.07
C TRP A 32 5.93 -1.46 -14.16
N LYS A 33 7.13 -1.75 -14.71
CA LYS A 33 7.69 -0.99 -15.83
C LYS A 33 6.84 -1.07 -17.08
N ALA A 34 6.30 -2.24 -17.40
CA ALA A 34 5.43 -2.42 -18.56
C ALA A 34 4.15 -1.58 -18.43
N MET A 35 3.52 -1.58 -17.26
CA MET A 35 2.32 -0.76 -16.99
C MET A 35 2.64 0.74 -17.10
N ALA A 36 3.74 1.20 -16.48
CA ALA A 36 4.15 2.60 -16.51
C ALA A 36 4.48 3.10 -17.93
N LYS A 37 4.97 2.22 -18.82
CA LYS A 37 5.21 2.55 -20.24
C LYS A 37 3.92 2.70 -21.06
N VAL A 38 2.83 2.05 -20.65
CA VAL A 38 1.53 2.12 -21.33
C VAL A 38 0.77 3.36 -20.88
N ASP A 39 0.65 3.54 -19.56
CA ASP A 39 0.04 4.71 -18.94
C ASP A 39 0.61 4.84 -17.52
N GLY A 40 1.17 6.02 -17.19
CA GLY A 40 1.74 6.30 -15.87
C GLY A 40 0.72 6.18 -14.72
N GLU A 41 -0.58 6.24 -15.02
CA GLU A 41 -1.64 6.02 -14.04
C GLU A 41 -2.10 4.56 -13.92
N LEU A 42 -1.69 3.67 -14.82
CA LEU A 42 -2.19 2.29 -14.86
C LEU A 42 -1.77 1.49 -13.63
N ALA A 43 -0.51 1.64 -13.21
CA ALA A 43 0.02 0.99 -12.01
C ALA A 43 -0.75 1.39 -10.73
N PRO A 44 -0.96 2.70 -10.44
CA PRO A 44 -1.84 3.13 -9.36
C PRO A 44 -3.28 2.61 -9.47
N LYS A 45 -3.87 2.58 -10.68
CA LYS A 45 -5.23 2.07 -10.91
C LYS A 45 -5.36 0.59 -10.55
N VAL A 46 -4.41 -0.24 -11.01
CA VAL A 46 -4.42 -1.69 -10.71
C VAL A 46 -4.25 -1.95 -9.22
N ASN A 47 -3.35 -1.23 -8.55
CA ASN A 47 -3.17 -1.36 -7.10
C ASN A 47 -4.45 -0.97 -6.34
N LYS A 48 -5.14 0.08 -6.78
CA LYS A 48 -6.42 0.49 -6.21
C LYS A 48 -7.49 -0.58 -6.38
N GLU A 49 -7.64 -1.16 -7.57
CA GLU A 49 -8.61 -2.24 -7.81
C GLU A 49 -8.36 -3.47 -6.93
N PHE A 50 -7.09 -3.86 -6.77
CA PHE A 50 -6.72 -4.91 -5.81
C PHE A 50 -7.18 -4.55 -4.39
N LEU A 51 -6.91 -3.33 -3.92
CA LEU A 51 -7.35 -2.87 -2.60
C LEU A 51 -8.88 -2.87 -2.46
N VAL A 52 -9.61 -2.44 -3.49
CA VAL A 52 -11.08 -2.50 -3.52
C VAL A 52 -11.58 -3.93 -3.34
N GLN A 53 -10.98 -4.90 -4.04
CA GLN A 53 -11.35 -6.31 -3.93
C GLN A 53 -11.16 -6.83 -2.50
N GLN A 54 -10.02 -6.53 -1.88
CA GLN A 54 -9.74 -6.95 -0.49
C GLN A 54 -10.70 -6.32 0.52
N ILE A 55 -11.08 -5.05 0.32
CA ILE A 55 -12.09 -4.38 1.13
C ILE A 55 -13.47 -5.02 0.98
N LYS A 56 -13.87 -5.38 -0.25
CA LYS A 56 -15.15 -6.08 -0.50
C LYS A 56 -15.21 -7.43 0.20
N GLU A 57 -14.08 -8.12 0.32
CA GLU A 57 -13.95 -9.38 1.05
C GLU A 57 -13.87 -9.19 2.58
N GLY A 58 -13.89 -7.95 3.07
CA GLY A 58 -13.82 -7.64 4.50
C GLY A 58 -12.49 -8.03 5.15
N LYS A 59 -11.40 -8.03 4.37
CA LYS A 59 -10.07 -8.41 4.86
C LYS A 59 -9.50 -7.34 5.78
N ASP A 60 -8.70 -7.79 6.75
CA ASP A 60 -7.78 -6.96 7.50
C ASP A 60 -6.46 -6.79 6.74
N PHE A 61 -5.74 -5.71 7.03
CA PHE A 61 -4.45 -5.42 6.42
C PHE A 61 -3.37 -5.23 7.49
N VAL A 62 -2.13 -5.51 7.11
CA VAL A 62 -0.95 -5.12 7.86
C VAL A 62 -0.22 -4.04 7.07
N LEU A 63 0.22 -2.98 7.76
CA LEU A 63 1.03 -1.90 7.20
C LEU A 63 2.43 -1.92 7.81
N THR A 64 3.43 -1.70 6.96
CA THR A 64 4.83 -1.53 7.38
C THR A 64 5.13 -0.12 7.86
N SER A 65 4.27 0.84 7.54
CA SER A 65 4.46 2.25 7.80
C SER A 65 3.34 2.82 8.65
N ASN A 66 3.66 3.85 9.44
CA ASN A 66 2.69 4.49 10.32
C ASN A 66 1.66 5.28 9.50
N PRO A 67 0.36 4.91 9.54
CA PRO A 67 -0.69 5.58 8.76
C PRO A 67 -0.89 7.04 9.19
N SER A 68 -0.64 7.38 10.45
CA SER A 68 -0.75 8.76 10.95
C SER A 68 0.33 9.69 10.40
N LYS A 69 1.44 9.15 9.89
CA LYS A 69 2.53 9.93 9.28
C LYS A 69 2.39 10.04 7.76
N ALA A 70 1.40 9.40 7.15
CA ALA A 70 1.25 9.36 5.71
C ALA A 70 0.99 10.76 5.12
N PHE A 71 0.20 11.60 5.81
CA PHE A 71 -0.03 12.98 5.39
C PHE A 71 1.26 13.81 5.42
N ASP A 72 2.01 13.77 6.52
CA ASP A 72 3.24 14.55 6.67
C ASP A 72 4.29 14.15 5.63
N ALA A 73 4.46 12.85 5.40
CA ALA A 73 5.38 12.33 4.39
C ALA A 73 5.01 12.81 2.97
N TRP A 74 3.72 12.81 2.63
CA TRP A 74 3.26 13.30 1.34
C TRP A 74 3.38 14.83 1.22
N HIS A 75 2.89 15.56 2.22
CA HIS A 75 2.73 17.01 2.15
C HIS A 75 4.05 17.77 2.34
N PHE A 76 4.92 17.31 3.25
CA PHE A 76 6.17 17.99 3.56
C PHE A 76 7.38 17.33 2.90
N GLU A 77 7.45 16.00 2.91
CA GLU A 77 8.59 15.28 2.34
C GLU A 77 8.43 14.96 0.85
N HIS A 78 7.26 15.22 0.27
CA HIS A 78 6.94 14.96 -1.14
C HIS A 78 7.14 13.49 -1.53
N LYS A 79 6.84 12.57 -0.60
CA LYS A 79 6.99 11.12 -0.76
C LYS A 79 5.73 10.38 -0.37
N GLY A 80 5.51 9.20 -0.96
CA GLY A 80 4.49 8.28 -0.48
C GLY A 80 3.04 8.72 -0.74
N GLU A 81 2.80 9.50 -1.78
CA GLU A 81 1.47 9.94 -2.21
C GLU A 81 0.47 8.77 -2.36
N SER A 82 0.89 7.64 -2.94
CA SER A 82 0.04 6.44 -3.06
C SER A 82 -0.40 5.91 -1.70
N PHE A 83 0.55 5.80 -0.76
CA PHE A 83 0.26 5.30 0.59
C PHE A 83 -0.70 6.23 1.33
N TYR A 84 -0.52 7.56 1.22
CA TYR A 84 -1.47 8.51 1.77
C TYR A 84 -2.88 8.36 1.18
N LYS A 85 -3.00 8.25 -0.15
CA LYS A 85 -4.29 8.03 -0.84
C LYS A 85 -4.95 6.71 -0.41
N GLU A 86 -4.18 5.65 -0.22
CA GLU A 86 -4.66 4.36 0.30
C GLU A 86 -5.20 4.48 1.73
N MET A 87 -4.53 5.25 2.60
CA MET A 87 -5.01 5.47 3.98
C MET A 87 -6.34 6.21 4.02
N ILE A 88 -6.48 7.28 3.23
CA ILE A 88 -7.75 8.01 3.08
C ILE A 88 -8.85 7.09 2.55
N PHE A 89 -8.53 6.25 1.56
CA PHE A 89 -9.48 5.31 1.00
C PHE A 89 -9.96 4.27 2.02
N LEU A 90 -9.07 3.71 2.84
CA LEU A 90 -9.42 2.77 3.90
C LEU A 90 -10.30 3.42 4.98
N GLN A 91 -9.96 4.63 5.43
CA GLN A 91 -10.76 5.37 6.40
C GLN A 91 -12.18 5.66 5.88
N ASN A 92 -12.30 6.09 4.62
CA ASN A 92 -13.59 6.33 3.98
C ASN A 92 -14.45 5.06 3.86
N ASN A 93 -13.83 3.88 3.90
CA ASN A 93 -14.53 2.58 3.90
C ASN A 93 -14.77 2.01 5.32
N GLY A 94 -14.52 2.81 6.36
CA GLY A 94 -14.81 2.48 7.76
C GLY A 94 -13.71 1.71 8.47
N TYR A 95 -12.51 1.60 7.89
CA TYR A 95 -11.40 0.93 8.55
C TYR A 95 -10.73 1.82 9.60
N LYS A 96 -10.24 1.18 10.65
CA LYS A 96 -9.47 1.74 11.75
C LYS A 96 -8.03 1.26 11.70
N PHE A 97 -7.15 2.03 12.31
CA PHE A 97 -5.72 1.73 12.40
C PHE A 97 -5.33 1.53 13.86
N GLU A 98 -4.58 0.47 14.13
CA GLU A 98 -3.97 0.25 15.44
C GLU A 98 -2.52 -0.21 15.31
N LYS A 99 -1.73 0.06 16.35
CA LYS A 99 -0.35 -0.43 16.40
C LYS A 99 -0.37 -1.94 16.64
N TYR A 100 0.37 -2.68 15.83
CA TYR A 100 0.47 -4.15 15.88
C TYR A 100 1.94 -4.56 15.93
N GLY A 101 2.53 -4.53 17.13
CA GLY A 101 3.96 -4.75 17.33
C GLY A 101 4.81 -3.67 16.63
N ASN A 102 5.67 -4.11 15.71
CA ASN A 102 6.47 -3.23 14.84
C ASN A 102 5.73 -2.77 13.57
N PHE A 103 4.50 -3.26 13.37
CA PHE A 103 3.66 -2.97 12.23
C PHE A 103 2.40 -2.20 12.68
N TRP A 104 1.52 -1.94 11.73
CA TRP A 104 0.17 -1.45 11.99
C TRP A 104 -0.84 -2.44 11.44
N ARG A 105 -1.97 -2.58 12.12
CA ARG A 105 -3.10 -3.34 11.63
C ARG A 105 -4.19 -2.38 11.18
N VAL A 106 -4.81 -2.73 10.06
CA VAL A 106 -6.00 -2.07 9.52
C VAL A 106 -7.14 -3.08 9.59
N TYR A 107 -8.23 -2.70 10.24
CA TYR A 107 -9.36 -3.60 10.50
C TYR A 107 -10.67 -2.81 10.53
N LYS A 108 -11.80 -3.51 10.40
CA LYS A 108 -13.14 -2.90 10.38
C LYS A 108 -13.91 -3.23 11.66
#